data_AF-A0A7S3X519-F1
#
_entry.id   AF-A0A7S3X519-F1
#
_cell.length_a   1.000
_cell.length_b   1.000
_cell.length_c   1.000
_cell.angle_alpha   90.00
_cell.angle_beta   90.00
_cell.angle_gamma   90.00
#
_symmetry.space_group_name_H-M   'P 1'
#
loop_
_entity.id
_entity.type
_entity.pdbx_description
1 polymer ?
#
loop_
_entity_poly.entity_id
_entity_poly.type
_entity_poly.pdbx_seq_one_letter_code
_entity_poly.pdbx_strand_id
1 'polypeptide(L)'
;ISEAVEAASGNEEHKYALGSVLNHVLMHQTVTGQEAIAQLEMAGDYPDVLVGCTGGGSNFAGLCFPFIGQKFRKEAKKPFRVVAVEPAGCPSLTKGKYAYDFG
;
A
#
# COMPACT_ATOMS: atom_id res chain seq x y z
N ILE A 1 11.74 16.52 -1.81
CA ILE A 1 11.04 16.71 -0.51
C ILE A 1 11.42 18.05 0.10
N SER A 2 12.71 18.31 0.34
CA SER A 2 13.17 19.55 1.00
C SER A 2 12.64 20.83 0.35
N GLU A 3 12.68 20.94 -0.98
CA GLU A 3 12.17 22.12 -1.71
C GLU A 3 10.66 22.35 -1.50
N ALA A 4 9.86 21.27 -1.50
CA ALA A 4 8.43 21.35 -1.28
C ALA A 4 8.08 21.72 0.18
N VAL A 5 8.86 21.20 1.12
CA VAL A 5 8.73 21.57 2.55
C VAL A 5 9.13 23.02 2.77
N GLU A 6 10.24 23.47 2.17
CA GLU A 6 10.71 24.85 2.26
C GLU A 6 9.68 25.83 1.70
N ALA A 7 9.17 25.57 0.49
CA ALA A 7 8.14 26.38 -0.16
C ALA A 7 6.83 26.43 0.64
N ALA A 8 6.45 25.34 1.32
CA ALA A 8 5.29 25.32 2.19
C ALA A 8 5.56 26.05 3.53
N SER A 9 6.77 25.98 4.06
CA SER A 9 7.12 26.58 5.36
C SER A 9 7.17 28.10 5.33
N GLY A 10 7.47 28.69 4.17
CA GLY A 10 7.54 30.14 3.97
C GLY A 10 6.19 30.86 3.87
N ASN A 11 5.06 30.14 3.87
CA ASN A 11 3.72 30.73 3.78
C ASN A 11 2.74 29.99 4.72
N GLU A 12 2.14 30.71 5.67
CA GLU A 12 1.22 30.16 6.67
C GLU A 12 -0.04 29.51 6.06
N GLU A 13 -0.46 29.96 4.87
CA GLU A 13 -1.60 29.41 4.13
C GLU A 13 -1.29 28.07 3.44
N HIS A 14 -0.01 27.73 3.27
CA HIS A 14 0.40 26.48 2.64
C HIS A 14 0.48 25.33 3.66
N LYS A 15 0.26 24.11 3.17
CA LYS A 15 0.46 22.86 3.89
C LYS A 15 1.14 21.85 2.98
N TYR A 16 2.11 21.12 3.51
CA TYR A 16 2.76 20.02 2.80
C TYR A 16 2.09 18.70 3.14
N ALA A 17 1.65 17.96 2.11
CA ALA A 17 1.05 16.64 2.26
C ALA A 17 2.03 15.57 1.77
N LEU A 18 2.41 14.65 2.66
CA LEU A 18 3.34 13.58 2.32
C LEU A 18 2.57 12.42 1.66
N GLY A 19 2.96 12.07 0.44
CA GLY A 19 2.12 11.26 -0.46
C GLY A 19 2.42 9.75 -0.50
N SER A 20 3.31 9.22 0.33
CA SER A 20 3.69 7.80 0.27
C SER A 20 4.20 7.27 1.62
N VAL A 21 4.39 5.95 1.70
CA VAL A 21 4.95 5.12 2.80
C VAL A 21 4.33 5.23 4.20
N LEU A 22 3.72 6.36 4.56
CA LEU A 22 3.17 6.61 5.88
C LEU A 22 1.87 5.82 6.10
N ASN A 23 1.65 5.41 7.34
CA ASN A 23 0.49 4.61 7.74
C ASN A 23 -0.85 5.22 7.30
N HIS A 24 -1.01 6.54 7.41
CA HIS A 24 -2.25 7.21 6.99
C HIS A 24 -2.44 7.22 5.46
N VAL A 25 -1.35 7.29 4.68
CA VAL A 25 -1.42 7.16 3.22
C VAL A 25 -1.86 5.75 2.83
N LEU A 26 -1.26 4.73 3.45
CA LEU A 26 -1.66 3.34 3.22
C LEU A 26 -3.13 3.13 3.61
N MET A 27 -3.58 3.70 4.74
CA MET A 27 -4.98 3.67 5.17
C MET A 27 -5.91 4.31 4.13
N HIS A 28 -5.61 5.51 3.64
CA HIS A 28 -6.43 6.16 2.61
C HIS A 28 -6.52 5.35 1.33
N GLN A 29 -5.44 4.65 0.95
CA GLN A 29 -5.42 3.79 -0.23
C GLN A 29 -6.26 2.50 -0.08
N THR A 30 -6.66 2.11 1.14
CA THR A 30 -7.45 0.88 1.39
C THR A 30 -8.82 0.87 0.74
N VAL A 31 -9.33 2.04 0.32
CA VAL A 31 -10.56 2.12 -0.49
C VAL A 31 -10.50 1.19 -1.70
N THR A 32 -9.33 1.06 -2.34
CA THR A 32 -9.10 0.15 -3.48
C THR A 32 -9.39 -1.30 -3.12
N GLY A 33 -8.85 -1.81 -2.01
CA GLY A 33 -9.07 -3.19 -1.59
C GLY A 33 -10.48 -3.42 -1.04
N GLN A 34 -11.10 -2.42 -0.42
CA GLN A 34 -12.50 -2.50 0.04
C GLN A 34 -13.46 -2.63 -1.15
N GLU A 35 -13.28 -1.79 -2.18
CA GLU A 35 -14.05 -1.86 -3.42
C GLU A 35 -13.82 -3.19 -4.14
N ALA A 36 -12.57 -3.65 -4.23
CA ALA A 36 -12.24 -4.93 -4.87
C ALA A 36 -12.91 -6.13 -4.17
N ILE A 37 -13.01 -6.13 -2.83
CA ILE A 37 -13.73 -7.16 -2.08
C ILE A 37 -15.22 -7.17 -2.48
N ALA A 38 -15.87 -6.00 -2.49
CA ALA A 38 -17.27 -5.88 -2.86
C ALA A 38 -17.51 -6.33 -4.30
N GLN A 39 -16.64 -5.94 -5.23
CA GLN A 39 -16.71 -6.32 -6.64
C GLN A 39 -16.55 -7.85 -6.85
N LEU A 40 -15.61 -8.49 -6.15
CA LEU A 40 -15.45 -9.95 -6.21
C LEU A 40 -16.65 -10.67 -5.58
N GLU A 41 -17.24 -10.13 -4.52
CA GLU A 41 -18.47 -10.67 -3.95
C GLU A 41 -19.66 -10.58 -4.93
N MET A 42 -19.82 -9.46 -5.62
CA MET A 42 -20.83 -9.31 -6.69
C MET A 42 -20.62 -10.32 -7.82
N ALA A 43 -19.36 -10.67 -8.10
CA ALA A 43 -19.00 -11.68 -9.09
C ALA A 43 -19.11 -13.14 -8.57
N GLY A 44 -19.41 -13.33 -7.28
CA GLY A 44 -19.40 -14.65 -6.65
C GLY A 44 -18.01 -15.29 -6.57
N ASP A 45 -16.95 -14.48 -6.58
CA ASP A 45 -15.56 -14.91 -6.69
C ASP A 45 -14.70 -14.46 -5.48
N TYR A 46 -13.48 -14.99 -5.39
CA TYR A 46 -12.48 -14.64 -4.39
C TYR A 46 -11.07 -14.93 -4.92
N PRO A 47 -10.06 -14.10 -4.62
CA PRO A 47 -8.77 -14.23 -5.28
C PRO A 47 -7.98 -15.45 -4.76
N ASP A 48 -7.24 -16.11 -5.64
CA ASP A 48 -6.20 -17.08 -5.27
C ASP A 48 -4.84 -16.40 -5.07
N VAL A 49 -4.58 -15.33 -5.83
CA VAL A 49 -3.35 -14.54 -5.78
C VAL A 49 -3.68 -13.07 -5.91
N LEU A 50 -3.15 -12.26 -4.99
CA LEU A 50 -3.09 -10.81 -5.09
C LEU A 50 -1.68 -10.41 -5.51
N VAL A 51 -1.58 -9.61 -6.56
CA VAL A 51 -0.30 -9.13 -7.12
C VAL A 51 -0.34 -7.63 -7.32
N GLY A 52 0.77 -6.95 -7.06
CA GLY A 52 0.88 -5.53 -7.36
C GLY A 52 2.33 -5.04 -7.27
N CYS A 53 2.57 -3.87 -7.86
CA CYS A 53 3.89 -3.25 -7.89
C CYS A 53 4.18 -2.47 -6.61
N THR A 54 5.45 -2.47 -6.21
CA THR A 54 5.91 -1.87 -4.97
C THR A 54 7.05 -0.90 -5.24
N GLY A 55 6.68 0.39 -5.36
CA GLY A 55 7.62 1.50 -5.14
C GLY A 55 7.73 1.75 -3.63
N GLY A 56 7.05 2.79 -3.13
CA GLY A 56 6.83 2.96 -1.68
C GLY A 56 5.76 2.04 -1.08
N GLY A 57 5.08 1.25 -1.92
CA GLY A 57 4.13 0.20 -1.49
C GLY A 57 2.71 0.66 -1.12
N SER A 58 2.38 1.94 -1.21
CA SER A 58 1.05 2.46 -0.85
C SER A 58 -0.09 1.86 -1.67
N ASN A 59 0.05 1.74 -3.00
CA ASN A 59 -0.95 1.11 -3.87
C ASN A 59 -1.13 -0.38 -3.53
N PHE A 60 -0.02 -1.09 -3.34
CA PHE A 60 0.00 -2.52 -3.05
C PHE A 60 -0.67 -2.81 -1.71
N ALA A 61 -0.35 -2.03 -0.69
CA ALA A 61 -1.00 -2.06 0.60
C ALA A 61 -2.49 -1.71 0.49
N GLY A 62 -2.84 -0.67 -0.26
CA GLY A 62 -4.23 -0.26 -0.48
C GLY A 62 -5.10 -1.38 -1.04
N LEU A 63 -4.58 -2.15 -2.01
CA LEU A 63 -5.25 -3.34 -2.52
C LEU A 63 -5.23 -4.50 -1.51
N CYS A 64 -4.07 -4.85 -0.96
CA CYS A 64 -3.88 -6.12 -0.26
C CYS A 64 -4.29 -6.09 1.22
N PHE A 65 -4.18 -4.96 1.91
CA PHE A 65 -4.40 -4.89 3.36
C PHE A 65 -5.83 -5.24 3.77
N PRO A 66 -6.89 -4.86 3.04
CA PRO A 66 -8.25 -5.32 3.34
C PRO A 66 -8.39 -6.85 3.31
N PHE A 67 -7.84 -7.52 2.29
CA PHE A 67 -7.83 -8.99 2.20
C PHE A 67 -6.96 -9.65 3.27
N ILE A 68 -5.76 -9.13 3.50
CA ILE A 68 -4.87 -9.62 4.57
C ILE A 68 -5.53 -9.44 5.94
N GLY A 69 -6.26 -8.34 6.14
CA GLY A 69 -7.06 -8.10 7.34
C GLY A 69 -8.11 -9.19 7.55
N GLN A 70 -8.87 -9.56 6.51
CA GLN A 70 -9.78 -10.71 6.57
C GLN A 70 -9.04 -12.00 6.96
N LYS A 71 -7.86 -12.24 6.37
CA LYS A 71 -7.04 -13.42 6.71
C LYS A 71 -6.63 -13.44 8.19
N PHE A 72 -6.12 -12.32 8.73
CA PHE A 72 -5.70 -12.25 10.13
C PHE A 72 -6.86 -12.35 11.12
N ARG A 73 -8.03 -11.83 10.76
CA ARG A 73 -9.26 -11.99 11.56
C ARG A 73 -9.97 -13.33 11.35
N LYS A 74 -9.44 -14.21 10.50
CA LYS A 74 -10.02 -15.52 10.14
C LYS A 74 -11.38 -15.41 9.42
N GLU A 75 -11.57 -14.34 8.66
CA GLU A 75 -12.75 -14.04 7.83
C GLU A 75 -12.53 -14.37 6.34
N ALA A 76 -11.30 -14.71 5.94
CA ALA A 76 -11.00 -15.01 4.54
C ALA A 76 -11.74 -16.26 4.05
N LYS A 77 -12.38 -16.17 2.86
CA LYS A 77 -13.20 -17.25 2.29
C LYS A 77 -12.38 -18.49 1.90
N LYS A 78 -11.13 -18.29 1.46
CA LYS A 78 -10.16 -19.35 1.15
C LYS A 78 -8.72 -18.85 1.34
N PRO A 79 -7.72 -19.74 1.43
CA PRO A 79 -6.31 -19.35 1.39
C PRO A 79 -5.97 -18.63 0.09
N PHE A 80 -5.10 -17.63 0.17
CA PHE A 80 -4.60 -16.89 -0.99
C PHE A 80 -3.13 -16.49 -0.79
N ARG A 81 -2.46 -16.20 -1.90
CA ARG A 81 -1.08 -15.70 -1.93
C ARG A 81 -1.07 -14.20 -2.16
N VAL A 82 -0.04 -13.53 -1.64
CA VAL A 82 0.21 -12.10 -1.83
C VAL A 82 1.61 -11.95 -2.40
N VAL A 83 1.74 -11.30 -3.55
CA VAL A 83 2.99 -11.18 -4.31
C VAL A 83 3.28 -9.70 -4.58
N ALA A 84 4.26 -9.16 -3.86
CA ALA A 84 4.81 -7.84 -4.13
C ALA A 84 5.85 -7.93 -5.26
N VAL A 85 5.80 -7.00 -6.20
CA VAL A 85 6.72 -6.95 -7.35
C VAL A 85 7.50 -5.65 -7.34
N GLU A 86 8.82 -5.73 -7.49
CA GLU A 86 9.72 -4.57 -7.52
C GLU A 86 10.59 -4.54 -8.78
N PRO A 87 11.18 -3.39 -9.16
CA PRO A 87 12.14 -3.34 -10.25
C PRO A 87 13.49 -3.96 -9.86
N ALA A 88 14.04 -4.81 -10.73
CA ALA A 88 15.37 -5.39 -10.53
C ALA A 88 16.49 -4.32 -10.44
N GLY A 89 16.28 -3.14 -11.03
CA GLY A 89 17.23 -2.01 -10.97
C GLY A 89 17.25 -1.25 -9.64
N CYS A 90 16.24 -1.42 -8.78
CA CYS A 90 16.20 -0.85 -7.43
C CYS A 90 15.59 -1.87 -6.44
N PRO A 91 16.37 -2.92 -6.08
CA PRO A 91 15.83 -4.11 -5.41
C PRO A 91 15.73 -3.96 -3.88
N SER A 92 14.88 -3.05 -3.40
CA SER A 92 14.71 -2.76 -1.98
C SER A 92 14.00 -3.87 -1.18
N LEU A 93 13.16 -4.69 -1.81
CA LEU A 93 12.47 -5.83 -1.20
C LEU A 93 13.29 -7.11 -1.23
N THR A 94 13.96 -7.42 -2.36
CA THR A 94 14.67 -8.69 -2.55
C THR A 94 16.12 -8.65 -2.07
N LYS A 95 16.73 -7.46 -2.00
CA LYS A 95 18.12 -7.28 -1.56
C LYS A 95 18.29 -6.20 -0.49
N GLY A 96 17.22 -5.54 -0.04
CA GLY A 96 17.28 -4.53 1.00
C GLY A 96 17.54 -5.10 2.38
N LYS A 97 17.99 -4.22 3.30
CA LYS A 97 18.16 -4.55 4.72
C LYS A 97 16.94 -4.08 5.48
N TYR A 98 16.39 -4.93 6.33
CA TYR A 98 15.33 -4.52 7.25
C TYR A 98 15.95 -3.87 8.49
N ALA A 99 16.02 -2.54 8.47
CA ALA A 99 16.57 -1.72 9.53
C ALA A 99 15.86 -0.35 9.55
N TYR A 100 16.09 0.42 10.62
CA TYR A 100 15.70 1.83 10.60
C TYR A 100 16.52 2.59 9.57
N ASP A 101 15.85 3.46 8.82
CA ASP A 101 16.43 4.36 7.84
C ASP A 101 15.55 5.62 7.70
N PHE A 102 16.03 6.63 6.99
CA PHE A 102 15.31 7.88 6.77
C PHE A 102 14.27 7.74 5.64
N GLY A 103 13.09 8.32 5.85
CA GLY A 103 11.98 8.38 4.89
C GLY A 103 11.61 9.80 4.51
#